data_AF-A0A857C4V1-F1
#
_entry.id   AF-A0A857C4V1-F1
#
_cell.length_a   1.000
_cell.length_b   1.000
_cell.length_c   1.000
_cell.angle_alpha   90.00
_cell.angle_beta   90.00
_cell.angle_gamma   90.00
#
_symmetry.space_group_name_H-M   'P 1'
#
loop_
_entity.id
_entity.type
_entity.pdbx_description
1 polymer ?
#
loop_
_entity_poly.entity_id
_entity_poly.type
_entity_poly.pdbx_seq_one_letter_code
_entity_poly.pdbx_strand_id
1 'polypeptide(L)'
;MTPLTPLEKGAKLALTGIRALVEVSAVPRALRHAGAIHLLVNSAGVPGASAARVLGVSKQYVSKAVAQVEARRVMEPAIEAAFDAIELQLFPEE
;
A
#
# COMPACT_ATOMS: atom_id res chain seq x y z
N MET A 1 8.92 -3.35 22.69
CA MET A 1 7.93 -3.15 21.62
C MET A 1 6.67 -3.91 21.97
N THR A 2 5.51 -3.27 21.96
CA THR A 2 4.22 -3.97 22.17
C THR A 2 4.00 -4.99 21.04
N PRO A 3 3.57 -6.22 21.35
CA PRO A 3 3.30 -7.23 20.32
C PRO A 3 2.23 -6.75 19.33
N LEU A 4 2.31 -7.25 18.10
CA LEU A 4 1.33 -6.96 17.06
C LEU A 4 0.00 -7.66 17.37
N THR A 5 -1.11 -6.97 17.12
CA THR A 5 -2.46 -7.53 17.19
C THR A 5 -2.68 -8.57 16.08
N PRO A 6 -3.72 -9.43 16.16
CA PRO A 6 -4.06 -10.34 15.06
C PRO A 6 -4.26 -9.61 13.72
N LEU A 7 -4.94 -8.46 13.72
CA LEU A 7 -5.10 -7.61 12.55
C LEU A 7 -3.76 -7.14 11.99
N GLU A 8 -2.85 -6.66 12.83
CA GLU A 8 -1.53 -6.20 12.40
C GLU A 8 -0.66 -7.33 11.86
N LYS A 9 -0.81 -8.56 12.38
CA LYS A 9 -0.15 -9.74 11.81
C LYS A 9 -0.70 -10.06 10.41
N GLY A 10 -2.02 -10.03 10.24
CA GLY A 10 -2.66 -10.19 8.93
C GLY A 10 -2.22 -9.10 7.94
N ALA A 11 -2.19 -7.85 8.37
CA ALA A 11 -1.70 -6.73 7.58
C ALA A 11 -0.22 -6.88 7.20
N LYS A 12 0.62 -7.44 8.07
CA LYS A 12 2.03 -7.75 7.76
C LYS A 12 2.15 -8.80 6.65
N LEU A 13 1.31 -9.84 6.69
CA LEU A 13 1.23 -10.84 5.64
C LEU A 13 0.75 -10.22 4.31
N ALA A 14 -0.35 -9.47 4.35
CA ALA A 14 -0.89 -8.76 3.18
C ALA A 14 0.15 -7.81 2.55
N LEU A 15 0.85 -7.02 3.37
CA LEU A 15 1.92 -6.13 2.90
C LEU A 15 3.04 -6.88 2.18
N THR A 16 3.34 -8.12 2.58
CA THR A 16 4.35 -8.94 1.90
C THR A 16 3.88 -9.31 0.50
N GLY A 17 2.63 -9.76 0.35
CA GLY A 17 2.04 -10.07 -0.95
C GLY A 17 1.91 -8.84 -1.85
N ILE A 18 1.43 -7.73 -1.31
CA ILE A 18 1.32 -6.44 -2.02
C ILE A 18 2.69 -6.00 -2.54
N ARG A 19 3.75 -6.07 -1.71
CA ARG A 19 5.11 -5.71 -2.14
C ARG A 19 5.60 -6.58 -3.29
N ALA A 20 5.33 -7.89 -3.25
CA ALA A 20 5.72 -8.80 -4.32
C ALA A 20 5.06 -8.42 -5.64
N LEU A 21 3.75 -8.11 -5.62
CA LEU A 21 3.01 -7.69 -6.82
C LEU A 21 3.49 -6.34 -7.34
N VAL A 22 3.65 -5.35 -6.46
CA VAL A 22 4.14 -4.02 -6.84
C VAL A 22 5.54 -4.11 -7.48
N GLU A 23 6.41 -5.01 -7.00
CA GLU A 23 7.77 -5.18 -7.53
C GLU A 23 7.80 -5.70 -8.98
N VAL A 24 6.83 -6.53 -9.36
CA VAL A 24 6.71 -7.08 -10.72
C VAL A 24 5.75 -6.28 -11.62
N SER A 25 5.12 -5.24 -11.08
CA SER A 25 4.18 -4.38 -11.81
C SER A 25 4.86 -3.29 -12.65
N ALA A 26 4.04 -2.54 -13.40
CA ALA A 26 4.45 -1.34 -14.12
C ALA A 26 4.66 -0.10 -13.22
N VAL A 27 4.40 -0.19 -11.90
CA VAL A 27 4.60 0.93 -10.98
C VAL A 27 6.07 1.37 -10.97
N PRO A 28 6.37 2.66 -11.17
CA PRO A 28 7.75 3.17 -11.17
C PRO A 28 8.49 2.80 -9.89
N ARG A 29 9.76 2.37 -10.02
CA ARG A 29 10.58 1.91 -8.89
C ARG A 29 10.61 2.89 -7.72
N ALA A 30 10.65 4.19 -8.01
CA ALA A 30 10.65 5.26 -7.00
C ALA A 30 9.35 5.33 -6.17
N LEU A 31 8.23 4.81 -6.68
CA LEU A 31 6.93 4.81 -6.02
C LEU A 31 6.56 3.48 -5.37
N ARG A 32 7.26 2.38 -5.65
CA ARG A 32 6.85 1.03 -5.21
C ARG A 32 6.65 0.91 -3.70
N HIS A 33 7.54 1.49 -2.90
CA HIS A 33 7.39 1.45 -1.45
C HIS A 33 6.14 2.19 -0.98
N ALA A 34 5.96 3.42 -1.44
CA ALA A 34 4.79 4.24 -1.11
C ALA A 34 3.50 3.60 -1.66
N GLY A 35 3.56 3.00 -2.85
CA GLY A 35 2.48 2.26 -3.48
C GLY A 35 2.02 1.06 -2.67
N ALA A 36 2.95 0.28 -2.12
CA ALA A 36 2.59 -0.83 -1.25
C ALA A 36 1.90 -0.36 0.05
N ILE A 37 2.28 0.82 0.56
CA ILE A 37 1.61 1.43 1.72
C ILE A 37 0.21 1.92 1.34
N HIS A 38 0.09 2.60 0.19
CA HIS A 38 -1.20 3.04 -0.37
C HIS A 38 -2.18 1.88 -0.50
N LEU A 39 -1.78 0.81 -1.19
CA LEU A 39 -2.61 -0.37 -1.40
C LEU A 39 -3.02 -1.05 -0.09
N LEU A 40 -2.12 -1.09 0.90
CA LEU A 40 -2.44 -1.67 2.21
C LEU A 40 -3.51 -0.84 2.95
N VAL A 41 -3.43 0.49 2.86
CA VAL A 41 -4.32 1.39 3.61
C VAL A 41 -5.65 1.59 2.89
N ASN A 42 -5.59 1.95 1.61
CA ASN A 42 -6.76 2.38 0.85
C ASN A 42 -7.50 1.20 0.20
N SER A 43 -6.78 0.18 -0.30
CA SER A 43 -7.39 -0.95 -0.99
C SER A 43 -7.68 -2.11 -0.03
N ALA A 44 -6.72 -2.48 0.83
CA ALA A 44 -6.91 -3.53 1.84
C ALA A 44 -7.58 -3.04 3.14
N GLY A 45 -7.90 -1.74 3.24
CA GLY A 45 -8.64 -1.16 4.36
C GLY A 45 -7.91 -1.16 5.71
N VAL A 46 -6.58 -1.32 5.74
CA VAL A 46 -5.84 -1.35 7.01
C VAL A 46 -5.74 0.05 7.61
N PRO A 47 -6.15 0.27 8.87
CA PRO A 47 -6.04 1.57 9.50
C PRO A 47 -4.59 2.09 9.52
N GLY A 48 -4.38 3.36 9.17
CA GLY A 48 -3.03 3.94 9.06
C GLY A 48 -2.17 3.83 10.33
N ALA A 49 -2.78 3.80 11.52
CA ALA A 49 -2.06 3.55 12.78
C ALA A 49 -1.54 2.10 12.88
N SER A 50 -2.35 1.12 12.45
CA SER A 50 -1.95 -0.28 12.38
C SER A 50 -0.88 -0.51 11.30
N ALA A 51 -1.04 0.11 10.12
CA ALA A 51 -0.02 0.08 9.08
C ALA A 51 1.32 0.65 9.58
N ALA A 52 1.30 1.78 10.30
CA ALA A 52 2.50 2.38 10.90
C ALA A 52 3.19 1.43 11.88
N ARG A 53 2.44 0.72 12.73
CA ARG A 53 2.98 -0.30 13.64
C ARG A 53 3.59 -1.50 12.90
N VAL A 54 2.94 -1.97 11.83
CA VAL A 54 3.46 -3.05 10.98
C VAL A 54 4.78 -2.68 10.31
N LEU A 55 4.88 -1.43 9.84
CA LEU A 55 6.06 -0.88 9.17
C LEU A 55 7.17 -0.44 10.13
N GLY A 56 6.86 -0.26 11.42
CA GLY A 56 7.81 0.29 12.40
C GLY A 56 8.11 1.78 12.19
N VAL A 57 7.16 2.52 11.64
CA VAL A 57 7.29 3.95 11.30
C VAL A 57 6.20 4.79 11.97
N SER A 58 6.24 6.11 11.80
CA SER A 58 5.18 7.00 12.32
C SER A 58 3.93 6.96 11.44
N LYS A 59 2.76 7.24 12.04
CA LYS A 59 1.51 7.44 11.28
C LYS A 59 1.64 8.55 10.23
N GLN A 60 2.38 9.62 10.56
CA GLN A 60 2.63 10.72 9.62
C GLN A 60 3.44 10.27 8.40
N TYR A 61 4.38 9.35 8.57
CA TYR A 61 5.11 8.75 7.44
C TYR A 61 4.15 8.01 6.50
N VAL A 62 3.24 7.21 7.06
CA VAL A 62 2.20 6.50 6.29
C VAL A 62 1.34 7.48 5.50
N SER A 63 0.82 8.54 6.15
CA SER A 63 0.00 9.55 5.47
C SER A 63 0.75 10.25 4.33
N LYS A 64 2.05 10.55 4.50
CA LYS A 64 2.87 11.14 3.43
C LYS A 64 3.06 10.19 2.25
N ALA A 65 3.27 8.91 2.52
CA ALA A 65 3.43 7.89 1.48
C ALA A 65 2.14 7.73 0.67
N VAL A 66 0.98 7.69 1.33
CA VAL A 66 -0.34 7.64 0.68
C VAL A 66 -0.54 8.88 -0.20
N ALA A 67 -0.38 10.08 0.36
CA ALA A 67 -0.56 11.33 -0.38
C ALA A 67 0.39 11.46 -1.58
N GLN A 68 1.62 10.94 -1.46
CA GLN A 68 2.57 10.90 -2.58
C GLN A 68 2.04 10.06 -3.73
N VAL A 69 1.41 8.91 -3.47
CA VAL A 69 0.85 8.05 -4.51
C VAL A 69 -0.37 8.70 -5.14
N GLU A 70 -1.31 9.20 -4.33
CA GLU A 70 -2.51 9.88 -4.80
C GLU A 70 -2.20 11.07 -5.72
N ALA A 71 -1.23 11.90 -5.34
CA ALA A 71 -0.81 13.03 -6.17
C ALA A 71 -0.28 12.60 -7.54
N ARG A 72 0.47 11.49 -7.60
CA ARG A 72 1.05 10.98 -8.85
C ARG A 72 -0.01 10.29 -9.71
N ARG A 73 -0.91 9.54 -9.09
CA ARG A 73 -2.09 8.90 -9.70
C ARG A 73 -2.95 9.91 -10.47
N VAL A 74 -3.26 11.06 -9.85
CA VAL A 74 -4.01 12.16 -10.48
C VAL A 74 -3.28 12.79 -11.67
N MET A 75 -1.95 12.93 -11.59
CA MET A 75 -1.17 13.65 -12.60
C MET A 75 -0.72 12.77 -13.78
N GLU A 76 -0.63 11.45 -13.59
CA GLU A 76 -0.02 10.53 -14.55
C GLU A 76 -0.94 9.32 -14.80
N PRO A 77 -1.71 9.32 -15.90
CA PRO A 77 -2.65 8.25 -16.22
C PRO A 77 -2.03 6.84 -16.31
N ALA A 78 -0.76 6.75 -16.70
CA ALA A 78 -0.03 5.48 -16.72
C ALA A 78 0.23 4.92 -15.31
N ILE A 79 0.42 5.81 -14.32
CA ILE A 79 0.56 5.41 -12.92
C ILE A 79 -0.79 4.95 -12.38
N GLU A 80 -1.87 5.69 -12.68
CA GLU A 80 -3.23 5.30 -12.34
C GLU A 80 -3.55 3.88 -12.82
N ALA A 81 -3.39 3.63 -14.12
CA ALA A 81 -3.65 2.33 -14.72
C ALA A 81 -2.79 1.20 -14.12
N ALA A 82 -1.55 1.50 -13.72
CA ALA A 82 -0.70 0.50 -13.07
C ALA A 82 -1.20 0.12 -11.67
N PHE A 83 -1.75 1.07 -10.90
CA PHE A 83 -2.37 0.78 -9.61
C PHE A 83 -3.72 0.07 -9.78
N ASP A 84 -4.57 0.53 -10.72
CA ASP A 84 -5.85 -0.12 -11.01
C ASP A 84 -5.68 -1.59 -11.40
N ALA A 85 -4.67 -1.90 -12.22
CA ALA A 85 -4.36 -3.28 -12.60
C ALA A 85 -3.98 -4.15 -11.40
N ILE A 86 -3.27 -3.61 -10.40
CA ILE A 86 -2.93 -4.33 -9.17
C ILE A 86 -4.17 -4.48 -8.29
N GLU A 87 -4.97 -3.43 -8.16
CA GLU A 87 -6.21 -3.43 -7.37
C GLU A 87 -7.18 -4.49 -7.90
N LEU A 88 -7.37 -4.60 -9.21
CA LEU A 88 -8.19 -5.63 -9.84
C LEU A 88 -7.66 -7.06 -9.60
N GLN A 89 -6.34 -7.26 -9.55
CA GLN A 89 -5.74 -8.57 -9.27
C GLN A 89 -5.88 -9.00 -7.81
N LEU A 90 -5.84 -8.05 -6.88
CA LEU A 90 -5.89 -8.31 -5.43
C LEU A 90 -7.31 -8.32 -4.88
N PHE A 91 -8.16 -7.46 -5.42
CA PHE A 91 -9.51 -7.16 -4.92
C PHE A 91 -10.48 -7.14 -6.11
N PRO A 92 -10.70 -8.27 -6.80
CA PRO A 92 -11.66 -8.33 -7.89
C PRO A 92 -13.07 -7.96 -7.37
N GLU A 93 -13.84 -7.22 -8.16
CA GLU A 93 -15.25 -6.97 -7.87
C GLU A 93 -16.01 -8.32 -7.91
N GLU A 94 -16.69 -8.67 -6.81
CA GLU A 94 -17.53 -9.87 -6.69
C GLU A 94 -18.90 -9.70 -7.38
#